data_AF-A0A839UNJ7-F1
#
_entry.id   AF-A0A839UNJ7-F1
#
_cell.length_a   1.000
_cell.length_b   1.000
_cell.length_c   1.000
_cell.angle_alpha   90.00
_cell.angle_beta   90.00
_cell.angle_gamma   90.00
#
_symmetry.space_group_name_H-M   'P 1'
#
loop_
_entity.id
_entity.type
_entity.pdbx_description
1 polymer ?
#
loop_
_entity_poly.entity_id
_entity_poly.type
_entity_poly.pdbx_seq_one_letter_code
_entity_poly.pdbx_strand_id
1 'polypeptide(L)'
;MTFLITLLLALIAFLLTRLQFLLTAQRDDLADLRQQIASLRSSDHPSTPTSPVAGRESINSISKNGLLKIPGVGAACAQRVIDARPYASMDELDAVSGLTQTQRDHLKQHLLV
;
A
#
# COMPACT_ATOMS: atom_id res chain seq x y z
N MET A 1 -32.65 -1.75 52.27
CA MET A 1 -32.82 -2.26 50.89
C MET A 1 -32.52 -1.19 49.84
N THR A 2 -33.15 -0.02 49.89
CA THR A 2 -32.89 1.10 48.95
C THR A 2 -31.44 1.62 48.97
N PHE A 3 -30.84 1.80 50.15
CA PHE A 3 -29.44 2.23 50.29
C PHE A 3 -28.42 1.30 49.62
N LEU A 4 -28.66 -0.02 49.69
CA LEU A 4 -27.79 -1.02 49.05
C LEU A 4 -27.86 -0.90 47.52
N ILE A 5 -29.07 -0.67 47.00
CA ILE A 5 -29.33 -0.55 45.56
C ILE A 5 -28.69 0.73 45.01
N THR A 6 -28.81 1.86 45.72
CA THR A 6 -28.18 3.12 45.28
C THR A 6 -26.66 3.05 45.30
N LEU A 7 -26.08 2.39 46.31
CA LEU A 7 -24.65 2.16 46.39
C LEU A 7 -24.16 1.27 45.24
N LEU A 8 -24.90 0.20 44.92
CA LEU A 8 -24.60 -0.71 43.82
C LEU A 8 -24.64 0.02 42.46
N LEU A 9 -25.68 0.83 42.21
CA LEU A 9 -25.79 1.60 40.97
C LEU A 9 -24.68 2.64 40.83
N ALA A 10 -24.31 3.32 41.91
CA ALA A 10 -23.19 4.26 41.92
C ALA A 10 -21.86 3.56 41.63
N LEU A 11 -21.63 2.38 42.22
CA LEU A 11 -20.45 1.55 41.93
C LEU A 11 -20.40 1.14 40.46
N ILE A 12 -21.53 0.67 39.91
CA ILE A 12 -21.62 0.27 38.50
C ILE A 12 -21.37 1.48 37.58
N ALA A 13 -21.99 2.63 37.84
CA ALA A 13 -21.77 3.84 37.05
C ALA A 13 -20.30 4.30 37.10
N PHE A 14 -19.67 4.24 38.27
CA PHE A 14 -18.26 4.53 38.44
C PHE A 14 -17.37 3.55 37.66
N LEU A 15 -17.67 2.24 37.74
CA LEU A 15 -16.94 1.20 37.04
C LEU A 15 -17.09 1.34 35.52
N LEU A 16 -18.30 1.63 35.03
CA LEU A 16 -18.58 1.89 33.63
C LEU A 16 -17.86 3.14 33.13
N THR A 17 -17.87 4.23 33.90
CA THR A 17 -17.12 5.45 33.56
C THR A 17 -15.62 5.17 33.49
N ARG A 18 -15.10 4.39 34.45
CA ARG A 18 -13.69 4.04 34.45
C ARG A 18 -13.31 3.11 33.30
N LEU A 19 -14.18 2.16 32.96
CA LEU A 19 -14.01 1.28 31.81
C LEU A 19 -14.05 2.07 30.50
N GLN A 20 -15.00 3.00 30.35
CA GLN A 20 -15.07 3.90 29.21
C GLN A 20 -13.80 4.74 29.06
N PHE A 21 -13.24 5.27 30.15
CA PHE A 21 -11.96 5.99 30.12
C PHE A 21 -10.81 5.10 29.61
N LEU A 22 -10.72 3.87 30.10
CA LEU A 22 -9.70 2.90 29.67
C LEU A 22 -9.84 2.52 28.18
N LEU A 23 -11.08 2.31 27.72
CA LEU A 23 -11.38 2.02 26.32
C LEU A 23 -11.10 3.21 25.41
N THR A 24 -11.39 4.44 25.86
CA THR A 24 -11.15 5.67 25.08
C THR A 24 -9.66 5.96 24.95
N ALA A 25 -8.90 5.84 26.05
CA ALA A 25 -7.44 6.03 26.02
C ALA A 25 -6.74 5.10 25.01
N GLN A 26 -7.13 3.83 24.96
CA GLN A 26 -6.60 2.88 23.97
C GLN A 26 -7.03 3.18 22.52
N ARG A 27 -8.23 3.75 22.34
CA ARG A 27 -8.76 4.11 21.02
C ARG A 27 -7.99 5.28 20.40
N ASP A 28 -7.59 6.24 21.21
CA ASP A 28 -6.90 7.45 20.76
C ASP A 28 -5.46 7.11 20.30
N ASP A 29 -4.74 6.26 21.03
CA ASP A 29 -3.42 5.74 20.60
C ASP A 29 -3.49 5.04 19.23
N LEU A 30 -4.57 4.29 18.98
CA LEU A 30 -4.80 3.63 17.68
C LEU A 30 -5.10 4.65 16.56
N ALA A 31 -5.77 5.75 16.88
CA ALA A 31 -6.03 6.82 15.91
C ALA A 31 -4.73 7.52 15.49
N ASP A 32 -3.86 7.82 16.45
CA ASP A 32 -2.55 8.41 16.20
C ASP A 32 -1.65 7.50 15.37
N LEU A 33 -1.60 6.20 15.70
CA LEU A 33 -0.83 5.23 14.91
C LEU A 33 -1.34 5.12 13.46
N ARG A 34 -2.67 5.14 13.28
CA ARG A 34 -3.28 5.16 11.94
C ARG A 34 -2.90 6.42 11.17
N GLN A 35 -2.91 7.59 11.81
CA GLN A 35 -2.46 8.83 11.20
C GLN A 35 -0.97 8.79 10.85
N GLN A 36 -0.14 8.20 11.71
CA GLN A 36 1.29 8.03 11.44
C GLN A 36 1.53 7.15 10.21
N ILE A 37 0.84 6.01 10.09
CA ILE A 37 0.88 5.17 8.88
C ILE A 37 0.42 5.95 7.64
N ALA A 38 -0.66 6.72 7.74
CA ALA A 38 -1.15 7.55 6.64
C ALA A 38 -0.14 8.63 6.22
N SER A 39 0.52 9.28 7.19
CA SER A 39 1.57 10.27 6.94
C SER A 39 2.84 9.64 6.34
N LEU A 40 3.29 8.47 6.84
CA LEU A 40 4.40 7.73 6.24
C LEU A 40 4.10 7.35 4.79
N ARG A 41 2.86 6.93 4.51
CA ARG A 41 2.39 6.68 3.15
C ARG A 41 2.29 7.94 2.27
N SER A 42 2.11 9.10 2.88
CA SER A 42 2.06 10.40 2.19
C SER A 42 3.47 10.96 1.93
N SER A 43 4.42 10.63 2.81
CA SER A 43 5.85 10.97 2.70
C SER A 43 6.60 10.00 1.79
N ASP A 44 6.10 8.77 1.62
CA ASP A 44 6.43 7.92 0.48
C ASP A 44 5.75 8.50 -0.76
N HIS A 45 6.58 8.87 -1.72
CA HIS A 45 6.26 9.24 -3.10
C HIS A 45 4.92 8.63 -3.62
N PRO A 46 4.09 9.36 -4.40
CA PRO A 46 2.78 8.88 -4.84
C PRO A 46 2.92 7.61 -5.68
N SER A 47 2.85 6.46 -5.02
CA SER A 47 2.59 5.17 -5.63
C SER A 47 1.25 4.73 -5.08
N THR A 48 0.22 5.31 -5.68
CA THR A 48 -1.19 4.98 -5.51
C THR A 48 -1.37 3.46 -5.46
N PRO A 49 -2.00 2.89 -4.42
CA PRO A 49 -2.48 1.53 -4.45
C PRO A 49 -3.79 1.47 -5.23
N THR A 50 -3.77 1.72 -6.53
CA THR A 50 -4.95 1.38 -7.31
C THR A 50 -4.91 -0.12 -7.53
N SER A 51 -5.89 -0.79 -6.93
CA SER A 51 -6.23 -2.19 -7.14
C SER A 51 -6.01 -2.64 -8.59
N PRO A 52 -5.66 -3.92 -8.80
CA PRO A 52 -5.59 -4.51 -10.13
C PRO A 52 -7.00 -4.57 -10.71
N VAL A 53 -7.45 -3.48 -11.30
CA VAL A 53 -8.49 -3.53 -12.33
C VAL A 53 -7.81 -4.17 -13.52
N ALA A 54 -8.39 -5.27 -13.99
CA ALA A 54 -7.93 -6.09 -15.09
C ALA A 54 -7.83 -5.29 -16.40
N GLY A 55 -6.77 -4.51 -16.52
CA GLY A 55 -6.38 -3.75 -17.70
C GLY A 55 -4.86 -3.63 -17.65
N ARG A 56 -4.19 -4.13 -18.68
CA ARG A 56 -2.73 -4.09 -18.82
C ARG A 56 -2.23 -2.66 -18.55
N GLU A 57 -1.32 -2.51 -17.61
CA GLU A 57 -0.71 -1.22 -17.26
C GLU A 57 0.26 -0.77 -18.37
N SER A 58 0.38 0.54 -18.60
CA SER A 58 1.35 1.08 -19.56
C SER A 58 2.76 1.02 -18.98
N ILE A 59 3.73 0.54 -19.75
CA ILE A 59 5.15 0.48 -19.38
C ILE A 59 5.76 1.86 -19.15
N ASN A 60 5.18 2.90 -19.75
CA ASN A 60 5.59 4.28 -19.56
C ASN A 60 5.17 4.84 -18.19
N SER A 61 4.07 4.35 -17.63
CA SER A 61 3.50 4.84 -16.37
C SER A 61 3.58 3.86 -15.21
N ILE A 62 3.97 2.60 -15.45
CA ILE A 62 4.01 1.57 -14.41
C ILE A 62 5.00 1.94 -13.29
N SER A 63 4.65 1.65 -12.04
CA SER A 63 5.56 1.86 -10.91
C SER A 63 6.68 0.82 -10.88
N LYS A 64 7.78 1.11 -10.18
CA LYS A 64 8.84 0.12 -9.94
C LYS A 64 8.29 -1.17 -9.34
N ASN A 65 7.39 -1.05 -8.36
CA ASN A 65 6.76 -2.20 -7.71
C ASN A 65 5.91 -3.04 -8.68
N GLY A 66 5.21 -2.39 -9.63
CA GLY A 66 4.51 -3.11 -10.71
C GLY A 66 5.45 -3.99 -11.53
N LEU A 67 6.61 -3.45 -11.93
CA LEU A 67 7.62 -4.21 -12.66
C LEU A 67 8.20 -5.38 -11.83
N LEU A 68 8.40 -5.22 -10.52
CA LEU A 68 8.90 -6.29 -9.64
C LEU A 68 7.92 -7.47 -9.47
N LYS A 69 6.64 -7.27 -9.76
CA LYS A 69 5.64 -8.36 -9.70
C LYS A 69 5.73 -9.28 -10.92
N ILE A 70 6.42 -8.87 -11.98
CA ILE A 70 6.53 -9.63 -13.22
C ILE A 70 7.59 -10.72 -13.02
N PRO A 71 7.26 -12.00 -13.30
CA PRO A 71 8.19 -13.10 -13.09
C PRO A 71 9.48 -12.88 -13.89
N GLY A 72 10.62 -13.01 -13.20
CA GLY A 72 11.94 -12.80 -13.77
C GLY A 72 12.40 -11.35 -13.80
N VAL A 73 11.56 -10.34 -13.52
CA VAL A 73 11.96 -8.93 -13.49
C VAL A 73 12.39 -8.53 -12.07
N GLY A 74 13.71 -8.45 -11.87
CA GLY A 74 14.30 -7.99 -10.61
C GLY A 74 14.42 -6.47 -10.51
N ALA A 75 14.80 -5.97 -9.33
CA ALA A 75 14.94 -4.54 -9.07
C ALA A 75 15.91 -3.81 -10.03
N ALA A 76 17.00 -4.47 -10.44
CA ALA A 76 17.95 -3.91 -11.42
C ALA A 76 17.34 -3.79 -12.82
N CYS A 77 16.59 -4.78 -13.27
CA CYS A 77 15.88 -4.74 -14.56
C CYS A 77 14.77 -3.68 -14.53
N ALA A 78 13.98 -3.67 -13.47
CA ALA A 78 12.92 -2.68 -13.27
C ALA A 78 13.47 -1.25 -13.31
N GLN A 79 14.64 -1.01 -12.70
CA GLN A 79 15.29 0.30 -12.74
C GLN A 79 15.69 0.67 -14.17
N ARG A 80 16.32 -0.23 -14.93
CA ARG A 80 16.69 0.03 -16.33
C ARG A 80 15.48 0.34 -17.21
N VAL A 81 14.36 -0.36 -16.98
CA VAL A 81 13.10 -0.11 -17.70
C VAL A 81 12.50 1.25 -17.33
N ILE A 82 12.72 1.73 -16.10
CA ILE A 82 12.29 3.08 -15.71
C ILE A 82 13.21 4.14 -16.32
N ASP A 83 14.51 3.91 -16.27
CA ASP A 83 15.54 4.85 -16.73
C ASP A 83 15.49 5.02 -18.27
N ALA A 84 15.04 4.01 -19.02
CA ALA A 84 14.91 4.04 -20.47
C ALA A 84 13.54 4.52 -20.98
N ARG A 85 12.65 5.00 -20.10
CA ARG A 85 11.42 5.69 -20.52
C ARG A 85 11.76 7.03 -21.18
N PRO A 86 10.96 7.52 -22.14
CA PRO A 86 9.71 6.96 -22.65
C PRO A 86 9.90 5.94 -23.78
N TYR A 87 8.98 4.97 -23.85
CA TYR A 87 8.88 3.98 -24.93
C TYR A 87 7.77 4.37 -25.92
N ALA A 88 8.08 4.35 -27.21
CA ALA A 88 7.10 4.53 -28.28
C ALA A 88 6.49 3.20 -28.77
N SER A 89 7.21 2.09 -28.60
CA SER A 89 6.76 0.74 -28.98
C SER A 89 7.29 -0.32 -28.02
N MET A 90 6.68 -1.51 -28.02
CA MET A 90 7.17 -2.65 -27.24
C MET A 90 8.53 -3.17 -27.72
N ASP A 91 8.95 -2.85 -28.94
CA ASP A 91 10.23 -3.32 -29.49
C ASP A 91 11.41 -2.51 -28.96
N GLU A 92 11.16 -1.31 -28.41
CA GLU A 92 12.21 -0.52 -27.75
C GLU A 92 12.70 -1.15 -26.44
N LEU A 93 11.97 -2.12 -25.87
CA LEU A 93 12.49 -2.94 -24.76
C LEU A 93 13.74 -3.73 -25.16
N ASP A 94 13.92 -4.01 -26.46
CA ASP A 94 15.07 -4.73 -26.99
C ASP A 94 16.35 -3.89 -26.92
N ALA A 95 16.22 -2.56 -26.92
CA ALA A 95 17.34 -1.64 -26.76
C ALA A 95 17.80 -1.53 -25.29
N VAL A 96 16.96 -1.96 -24.33
CA VAL A 96 17.30 -1.91 -22.90
C VAL A 96 18.29 -3.02 -22.59
N SER A 97 19.55 -2.63 -22.36
CA SER A 97 20.64 -3.57 -22.15
C SER A 97 20.44 -4.43 -20.89
N GLY A 98 20.67 -5.73 -21.03
CA GLY A 98 20.61 -6.72 -19.94
C GLY A 98 19.21 -7.14 -19.51
N LEU A 99 18.20 -6.97 -20.37
CA LEU A 99 16.97 -7.75 -20.28
C LEU A 99 17.12 -9.06 -21.05
N THR A 100 16.68 -10.17 -20.46
CA THR A 100 16.58 -11.45 -21.16
C THR A 100 15.34 -11.47 -22.06
N GLN A 101 15.33 -12.34 -23.07
CA GLN A 101 14.16 -12.52 -23.94
C GLN A 101 12.90 -12.85 -23.12
N THR A 102 13.03 -13.77 -22.15
CA THR A 102 11.92 -14.17 -21.26
C THR A 102 11.36 -12.99 -20.46
N GLN A 103 12.21 -12.10 -19.95
CA GLN A 103 11.75 -10.90 -19.25
C GLN A 103 10.97 -9.96 -20.18
N ARG A 104 11.45 -9.76 -21.41
CA ARG A 104 10.76 -8.95 -22.43
C ARG A 104 9.41 -9.54 -22.79
N ASP A 105 9.33 -10.86 -22.95
CA ASP A 105 8.08 -11.53 -23.29
C ASP A 105 7.05 -11.38 -22.16
N HIS A 106 7.47 -11.56 -20.90
CA HIS A 106 6.58 -11.31 -19.74
C HIS A 106 6.12 -9.84 -19.66
N LEU A 107 7.02 -8.88 -19.91
CA LEU A 107 6.66 -7.47 -19.99
C LEU A 107 5.62 -7.21 -21.09
N LYS A 108 5.83 -7.72 -22.31
CA LYS A 108 4.89 -7.59 -23.45
C LYS A 108 3.54 -8.29 -23.19
N GLN A 109 3.52 -9.36 -22.39
CA GLN A 109 2.31 -10.10 -22.06
C GLN A 109 1.42 -9.35 -21.04
N HIS A 110 2.05 -8.71 -20.06
CA HIS A 110 1.37 -8.06 -18.94
C HIS A 110 1.14 -6.56 -19.14
N LEU A 111 1.92 -5.91 -20.02
CA LEU A 111 1.95 -4.45 -20.21
C LEU A 111 1.61 -4.02 -21.64
N LEU A 112 1.33 -2.72 -21.79
CA LEU A 112 1.13 -2.02 -23.06
C LEU A 112 2.02 -0.77 -23.11
N VAL A 113 2.18 -0.13 -24.26
CA VAL A 113 2.89 1.16 -24.38
C VAL A 113 1.97 2.29 -23.95
#